data_AF-A0A3D4Z552-F1
#
_entry.id   AF-A0A3D4Z552-F1
#
_cell.length_a   1.000
_cell.length_b   1.000
_cell.length_c   1.000
_cell.angle_alpha   90.00
_cell.angle_beta   90.00
_cell.angle_gamma   90.00
#
_symmetry.space_group_name_H-M   'P 1'
#
loop_
_entity.id
_entity.type
_entity.pdbx_description
1 polymer ?
#
loop_
_entity_poly.entity_id
_entity_poly.type
_entity_poly.pdbx_seq_one_letter_code
_entity_poly.pdbx_strand_id
1 'polypeptide(L)' 'GWKLKCLARGEVLDRERHHFKTELKAVTYHQLKVERQPTGRWSARIIFDV' A
#
# COMPACT_ATOMS: atom_id res chain seq x y z
N GLY A 1 -7.84 13.17 -17.22
CA GLY A 1 -6.83 12.56 -16.32
C GLY A 1 -7.54 11.98 -15.10
N TRP A 2 -6.96 10.96 -14.48
CA TRP A 2 -7.51 10.33 -13.27
C TRP A 2 -7.13 11.11 -12.01
N LYS A 3 -8.03 11.23 -11.03
CA LYS A 3 -7.78 11.89 -9.74
C LYS A 3 -8.36 11.04 -8.60
N LEU A 4 -7.61 10.94 -7.50
CA LEU A 4 -8.02 10.23 -6.28
C LEU A 4 -7.83 11.16 -5.08
N LYS A 5 -8.77 11.13 -4.13
CA LYS A 5 -8.66 11.81 -2.82
C LYS A 5 -8.96 10.79 -1.72
N CYS A 6 -8.13 10.76 -0.69
CA CYS A 6 -8.34 9.92 0.48
C CYS A 6 -7.98 10.68 1.77
N LEU A 7 -8.50 10.19 2.91
CA LEU A 7 -8.10 10.60 4.24
C LEU A 7 -7.42 9.40 4.92
N ALA A 8 -6.14 9.53 5.25
CA ALA A 8 -5.43 8.57 6.08
C ALA A 8 -5.55 8.95 7.56
N ARG A 9 -5.65 7.97 8.44
CA ARG A 9 -5.65 8.16 9.90
C ARG A 9 -4.53 7.32 10.49
N GLY A 10 -3.81 7.89 11.46
CA GLY A 10 -2.69 7.27 12.14
C GLY A 10 -2.26 8.12 13.32
N GLU A 11 -1.10 7.81 13.87
CA GLU A 11 -0.52 8.48 15.03
C GLU A 11 0.98 8.69 14.83
N VAL A 12 1.59 9.52 15.69
CA VAL A 12 3.04 9.74 15.66
C VAL A 12 3.74 8.41 15.95
N LEU A 13 4.83 8.18 15.21
CA LEU A 13 5.69 7.03 15.37
C LEU A 13 6.21 6.96 16.80
N ASP A 14 5.91 5.87 17.51
CA ASP A 14 6.41 5.58 18.85
C ASP A 14 7.25 4.32 18.78
N ARG A 15 8.56 4.46 18.96
CA ARG A 15 9.50 3.35 18.77
C ARG A 15 9.44 2.30 19.89
N GLU A 16 8.90 2.65 21.05
CA GLU A 16 8.78 1.75 22.19
C GLU A 16 7.46 0.98 22.16
N ARG A 17 6.39 1.60 21.62
CA ARG A 17 5.08 0.98 21.51
C ARG A 17 4.83 0.24 20.19
N HIS A 18 5.34 0.75 19.07
CA HIS A 18 5.09 0.17 17.75
C HIS A 18 6.05 -0.99 17.45
N HIS A 19 5.51 -2.15 17.09
CA HIS A 19 6.31 -3.28 16.61
C HIS A 19 6.65 -3.11 15.13
N PHE A 20 7.90 -2.76 14.85
CA PHE A 20 8.41 -2.67 13.49
C PHE A 20 8.70 -4.06 12.94
N LYS A 21 8.26 -4.29 11.70
CA LYS A 21 8.64 -5.47 10.93
C LYS A 21 9.85 -5.12 10.06
N THR A 22 9.58 -4.68 8.84
CA THR A 22 10.62 -4.32 7.88
C THR A 22 10.34 -2.92 7.35
N GLU A 23 11.40 -2.12 7.22
CA GLU A 23 11.32 -0.83 6.58
C GLU A 23 10.97 -1.00 5.09
N LEU A 24 10.17 -0.08 4.55
CA LEU A 24 9.88 -0.04 3.12
C LEU A 24 10.80 0.99 2.48
N LYS A 25 11.72 0.56 1.62
CA LYS A 25 12.71 1.46 0.99
C LYS A 25 12.11 2.27 -0.15
N ALA A 26 11.27 1.64 -0.96
CA ALA A 26 10.61 2.29 -2.09
C ALA A 26 9.32 1.58 -2.48
N VAL A 27 8.35 2.37 -2.97
CA VAL A 27 7.19 1.85 -3.71
C VAL A 27 7.56 1.84 -5.18
N THR A 28 7.59 0.65 -5.80
CA THR A 28 7.96 0.52 -7.22
C THR A 28 6.78 0.00 -8.03
N TYR A 29 6.84 0.18 -9.35
CA TYR A 29 5.91 -0.45 -10.28
C TYR A 29 6.23 -1.93 -10.54
N HIS A 30 7.23 -2.50 -9.87
CA HIS A 30 7.62 -3.89 -10.07
C HIS A 30 6.44 -4.79 -9.72
N GLN A 31 5.87 -5.42 -10.76
CA GLN A 31 4.68 -6.28 -10.67
C GLN A 31 3.42 -5.63 -10.07
N LEU A 32 3.24 -4.31 -10.23
CA LEU A 32 1.95 -3.67 -9.94
C LEU A 32 0.86 -4.29 -10.81
N LYS A 33 -0.20 -4.80 -10.17
CA LYS A 33 -1.36 -5.36 -10.86
C LYS A 33 -2.64 -4.77 -10.29
N VAL A 34 -3.51 -4.27 -11.16
CA VAL A 34 -4.86 -3.84 -10.81
C VAL A 34 -5.82 -4.53 -11.76
N GLU A 35 -6.70 -5.38 -11.23
CA GLU A 35 -7.59 -6.21 -12.04
C GLU A 35 -9.01 -6.27 -11.49
N ARG A 36 -9.96 -6.39 -12.40
CA ARG A 36 -11.37 -6.66 -12.08
C ARG A 36 -11.60 -8.16 -12.14
N GLN A 37 -11.94 -8.76 -11.01
CA GLN A 37 -12.25 -10.18 -10.91
C GLN A 37 -13.58 -10.50 -11.61
N PRO A 38 -13.81 -11.75 -12.04
CA PRO A 38 -15.08 -12.19 -12.61
C PRO A 38 -16.29 -11.94 -11.70
N THR A 39 -16.07 -11.89 -10.37
CA THR A 39 -17.09 -11.55 -9.36
C THR A 39 -17.48 -10.07 -9.34
N GLY A 40 -16.87 -9.24 -10.19
CA GLY A 40 -17.08 -7.80 -10.26
C GLY A 40 -16.23 -6.98 -9.28
N ARG A 41 -15.53 -7.63 -8.34
CA ARG A 41 -14.64 -6.99 -7.36
C ARG A 41 -13.32 -6.53 -7.98
N TRP A 42 -12.74 -5.46 -7.43
CA TRP A 42 -11.41 -4.99 -7.79
C TRP A 42 -10.35 -5.58 -6.85
N SER A 43 -9.21 -5.94 -7.42
CA SER A 43 -8.04 -6.43 -6.70
C SER A 43 -6.81 -5.63 -7.12
N ALA A 44 -5.97 -5.27 -6.16
CA ALA A 44 -4.67 -4.64 -6.42
C ALA A 44 -3.56 -5.41 -5.70
N ARG A 45 -2.44 -5.63 -6.40
CA ARG A 45 -1.21 -6.20 -5.85
C ARG A 45 -0.07 -5.22 -6.07
N ILE A 46 0.69 -4.97 -5.01
CA ILE A 46 1.89 -4.14 -5.00
C ILE A 46 3.01 -4.97 -4.36
N ILE A 47 4.19 -4.99 -4.99
CA ILE A 47 5.39 -5.60 -4.41
C ILE A 47 6.31 -4.48 -3.99
N PHE A 48 6.68 -4.47 -2.71
CA PHE A 48 7.58 -3.48 -2.15
C PHE A 48 9.01 -4.01 -2.13
N ASP A 49 9.96 -3.10 -2.35
CA ASP A 49 11.37 -3.36 -2.09
C ASP A 49 11.65 -3.04 -0.62
N VAL A 50 12.31 -3.97 0.08
CA VAL A 50 12.52 -3.98 1.53
C VAL A 50 13.99 -3.89 1.90
#